data_AF-A0A0Q4B9X0-F1
#
_entry.id   AF-A0A0Q4B9X0-F1
#
_cell.length_a   1.000
_cell.length_b   1.000
_cell.length_c   1.000
_cell.angle_alpha   90.00
_cell.angle_beta   90.00
_cell.angle_gamma   90.00
#
_symmetry.space_group_name_H-M   'P 1'
#
loop_
_entity.id
_entity.type
_entity.pdbx_description
1 polymer ?
#
loop_
_entity_poly.entity_id
_entity_poly.type
_entity_poly.pdbx_seq_one_letter_code
_entity_poly.pdbx_strand_id
1 'polypeptide(L)'
;MSLSSVLKASLLTVVVLAVVSPFFVVSESEPADAAVSEFKHIYPKYELVYKITSADTVEVASLGNMYITGLTIPASVSDHDLKTYSVTSIGADAFHNRISLTSVTIPNSVTSIGADAFY
;
A
#
# COMPACT_ATOMS: atom_id res chain seq x y z
N MET A 1 -13.39 47.46 -7.24
CA MET A 1 -13.02 46.24 -7.98
C MET A 1 -11.82 45.59 -7.29
N SER A 2 -12.11 44.42 -6.75
CA SER A 2 -11.34 43.39 -6.04
C SER A 2 -9.81 43.48 -5.87
N LEU A 3 -9.39 43.31 -4.61
CA LEU A 3 -8.04 43.03 -4.07
C LEU A 3 -7.45 41.67 -4.53
N SER A 4 -8.15 40.92 -5.39
CA SER A 4 -7.83 39.53 -5.73
C SER A 4 -6.75 39.30 -6.79
N SER A 5 -6.30 40.33 -7.51
CA SER A 5 -5.52 40.09 -8.75
C SER A 5 -4.03 40.45 -8.70
N VAL A 6 -3.51 41.05 -7.62
CA VAL A 6 -2.09 41.49 -7.59
C VAL A 6 -1.22 40.66 -6.64
N LEU A 7 -1.79 39.91 -5.70
CA LEU A 7 -1.02 39.10 -4.74
C LEU A 7 -0.73 37.67 -5.27
N LYS A 8 -0.23 37.58 -6.51
CA LYS A 8 0.44 36.37 -7.03
C LYS A 8 1.79 36.76 -7.59
N ALA A 9 2.66 37.25 -6.70
CA ALA A 9 4.08 37.31 -6.96
C ALA A 9 4.84 37.29 -5.63
N SER A 10 5.65 36.24 -5.45
CA SER A 10 6.97 36.33 -4.82
C SER A 10 7.07 36.85 -3.38
N LEU A 11 7.28 35.95 -2.41
CA LEU A 11 8.62 35.65 -1.90
C LEU A 11 8.52 34.64 -0.76
N LEU A 12 9.18 33.51 -0.99
CA LEU A 12 9.46 32.45 -0.04
C LEU A 12 10.45 32.99 1.00
N THR A 13 9.99 33.34 2.20
CA THR A 13 10.73 33.27 3.49
C THR A 13 9.75 33.66 4.60
N VAL A 14 9.26 32.69 5.37
CA VAL A 14 8.79 32.95 6.74
C VAL A 14 9.45 31.93 7.65
N VAL A 15 10.47 32.39 8.35
CA VAL A 15 10.96 31.77 9.58
C VAL A 15 9.87 31.99 10.62
N VAL A 16 9.26 30.93 11.14
CA VAL A 16 8.48 30.99 12.39
C VAL A 16 9.18 30.13 13.43
N LEU A 17 9.84 30.78 14.38
CA LEU A 17 10.22 30.21 15.67
C LEU A 17 9.07 30.52 16.65
N ALA A 18 8.41 29.50 17.21
CA ALA A 18 8.04 29.40 18.65
C ALA A 18 6.91 28.39 18.96
N VAL A 19 7.33 27.27 19.58
CA VAL A 19 6.86 26.59 20.81
C VAL A 19 5.42 26.02 20.95
N VAL A 20 5.42 24.75 21.43
CA VAL A 20 4.39 23.91 22.10
C VAL A 20 3.15 23.48 21.31
N SER A 21 3.28 22.33 20.65
CA SER A 21 2.23 21.31 20.52
C SER A 21 2.90 19.95 20.29
N PRO A 22 2.72 18.93 21.16
CA PRO A 22 3.20 17.59 20.84
C PRO A 22 2.33 17.04 19.70
N PHE A 23 2.93 16.27 18.79
CA PHE A 23 2.34 15.74 17.55
C PHE A 23 2.44 16.65 16.32
N PHE A 24 3.65 17.10 16.01
CA PHE A 24 4.03 17.38 14.63
C PHE A 24 4.53 16.06 14.02
N VAL A 25 3.68 15.37 13.26
CA VAL A 25 4.14 14.28 12.39
C VAL A 25 4.81 14.95 11.20
N VAL A 26 6.14 14.81 11.09
CA VAL A 26 6.85 15.07 9.83
C VAL A 26 6.40 13.98 8.86
N SER A 27 5.49 14.32 7.96
CA SER A 27 5.30 13.52 6.75
C SER A 27 6.46 13.82 5.83
N GLU A 28 7.42 12.90 5.78
CA GLU A 28 8.49 12.93 4.80
C GLU A 28 7.88 12.75 3.41
N SER A 29 7.94 13.81 2.60
CA SER A 29 7.46 13.79 1.23
C SER A 29 8.48 13.07 0.34
N GLU A 30 8.25 11.80 0.03
CA GLU A 30 9.02 11.14 -1.03
C GLU A 30 8.65 11.73 -2.42
N PRO A 31 9.65 11.93 -3.30
CA PRO A 31 9.48 12.61 -4.57
C PRO A 31 8.74 11.74 -5.60
N ALA A 32 8.06 12.39 -6.53
CA ALA A 32 7.28 11.81 -7.62
C ALA A 32 8.09 10.85 -8.51
N ASP A 33 8.06 9.56 -8.18
CA ASP A 33 8.28 8.45 -9.11
C ASP A 33 6.90 7.84 -9.41
N ALA A 34 6.66 7.37 -10.62
CA ALA A 34 5.32 7.01 -11.12
C ALA A 34 4.54 6.18 -10.09
N ALA A 35 3.53 6.77 -9.45
CA ALA A 35 2.88 6.24 -8.26
C ALA A 35 2.16 4.91 -8.55
N VAL A 36 2.91 3.81 -8.52
CA VAL A 36 2.37 2.48 -8.28
C VAL A 36 1.76 2.55 -6.90
N SER A 37 0.44 2.73 -6.87
CA SER A 37 -0.30 2.90 -5.63
C SER A 37 -0.33 1.54 -4.92
N GLU A 38 0.61 1.33 -4.02
CA GLU A 38 0.66 0.14 -3.16
C GLU A 38 0.26 0.49 -1.74
N PHE A 39 -0.28 -0.49 -1.02
CA PHE A 39 -0.59 -0.35 0.40
C PHE A 39 -0.38 -1.66 1.13
N LYS A 40 -0.14 -1.58 2.44
CA LYS A 40 0.07 -2.74 3.31
C LYS A 40 -1.15 -2.97 4.17
N HIS A 41 -1.49 -4.23 4.39
CA HIS A 41 -2.50 -4.64 5.36
C HIS A 41 -1.90 -5.60 6.38
N ILE A 42 -2.08 -5.29 7.66
CA ILE A 42 -1.52 -6.07 8.77
C ILE A 42 -2.61 -7.03 9.27
N TYR A 43 -2.35 -8.33 9.13
CA TYR A 43 -3.15 -9.39 9.75
C TYR A 43 -2.48 -9.85 11.05
N PRO A 44 -3.20 -10.52 11.96
CA PRO A 44 -2.64 -10.95 13.24
C PRO A 44 -1.38 -11.83 13.15
N LYS A 45 -1.16 -12.52 12.02
CA LYS A 45 -0.05 -13.46 11.83
C LYS A 45 0.97 -13.02 10.78
N TYR A 46 0.60 -12.12 9.87
CA TYR A 46 1.41 -11.74 8.72
C TYR A 46 0.94 -10.39 8.18
N GLU A 47 1.75 -9.78 7.33
CA GLU A 47 1.35 -8.62 6.55
C GLU A 47 1.30 -9.00 5.07
N LEU A 48 0.37 -8.40 4.32
CA LEU A 48 0.35 -8.48 2.86
C LEU A 48 0.55 -7.10 2.29
N VAL A 49 1.40 -7.02 1.27
CA VAL A 49 1.55 -5.83 0.43
C VAL A 49 0.69 -6.02 -0.81
N TYR A 50 -0.13 -5.01 -1.10
CA TYR A 50 -1.02 -5.00 -2.25
C TYR A 50 -0.60 -3.91 -3.21
N LYS A 51 -0.63 -4.23 -4.51
CA LYS A 51 -0.44 -3.28 -5.59
C LYS A 51 -1.78 -3.02 -6.26
N ILE A 52 -2.17 -1.75 -6.39
CA ILE A 52 -3.39 -1.37 -7.12
C ILE A 52 -3.16 -1.60 -8.60
N THR A 53 -4.01 -2.44 -9.21
CA THR A 53 -3.93 -2.80 -10.63
C THR A 53 -4.97 -2.06 -11.48
N SER A 54 -6.06 -1.59 -10.88
CA SER A 54 -7.09 -0.77 -11.52
C SER A 54 -7.88 0.01 -10.44
N ALA A 55 -8.94 0.71 -10.84
CA ALA A 55 -9.74 1.53 -9.93
C ALA A 55 -10.23 0.76 -8.69
N ASP A 56 -10.60 -0.52 -8.83
CA ASP A 56 -11.24 -1.32 -7.78
C ASP A 56 -10.59 -2.69 -7.56
N THR A 57 -9.40 -2.92 -8.15
CA THR A 57 -8.71 -4.22 -8.08
C THR A 57 -7.28 -4.07 -7.61
N VAL A 58 -6.83 -5.12 -6.91
CA VAL A 58 -5.46 -5.24 -6.41
C VAL A 58 -4.86 -6.61 -6.73
N GLU A 59 -3.54 -6.62 -6.73
CA GLU A 59 -2.68 -7.79 -6.78
C GLU A 59 -1.97 -7.96 -5.43
N VAL A 60 -1.83 -9.20 -4.95
CA VAL A 60 -0.96 -9.50 -3.80
C VAL A 60 0.49 -9.49 -4.27
N ALA A 61 1.26 -8.50 -3.83
CA ALA A 61 2.63 -8.28 -4.29
C ALA A 61 3.67 -8.97 -3.41
N SER A 62 3.44 -9.05 -2.09
CA SER A 62 4.34 -9.78 -1.20
C SER A 62 3.71 -10.15 0.14
N LEU A 63 4.33 -11.13 0.81
CA LEU A 63 3.98 -11.59 2.15
C LEU A 63 5.09 -11.30 3.16
N GLY A 64 4.78 -10.60 4.24
CA GLY A 64 5.66 -10.53 5.40
C GLY A 64 5.54 -11.74 6.33
N ASN A 65 6.52 -11.91 7.22
CA ASN A 65 6.70 -13.04 8.13
C ASN A 65 7.08 -14.37 7.42
N MET A 66 8.37 -14.76 7.51
CA MET A 66 8.93 -15.97 6.89
C MET A 66 8.53 -17.29 7.58
N TYR A 67 7.91 -17.21 8.76
CA TYR A 67 7.66 -18.36 9.63
C TYR A 67 6.20 -18.80 9.63
N ILE A 68 5.33 -18.16 8.83
CA ILE A 68 3.95 -18.61 8.74
C ILE A 68 3.86 -19.93 7.99
N THR A 69 3.02 -20.83 8.49
CA THR A 69 2.75 -22.12 7.86
C THR A 69 1.45 -22.16 7.08
N GLY A 70 0.54 -21.22 7.35
CA GLY A 70 -0.74 -21.08 6.68
C GLY A 70 -1.03 -19.62 6.33
N LEU A 71 -1.34 -19.37 5.06
CA LEU A 71 -1.76 -18.08 4.52
C LEU A 71 -3.21 -18.14 4.08
N THR A 72 -4.01 -17.13 4.46
CA THR A 72 -5.35 -16.92 3.91
C THR A 72 -5.38 -15.59 3.18
N ILE A 73 -5.55 -15.62 1.86
CA ILE A 73 -5.71 -14.42 1.05
C ILE A 73 -7.20 -14.03 1.08
N PRO A 74 -7.58 -12.83 1.52
CA PRO A 74 -8.98 -12.41 1.49
C PRO A 74 -9.41 -12.08 0.06
N ALA A 75 -10.71 -12.24 -0.23
CA ALA A 75 -11.26 -11.88 -1.54
C ALA A 75 -11.28 -10.35 -1.78
N SER A 76 -11.26 -9.57 -0.70
CA SER A 76 -11.29 -8.12 -0.73
C SER A 76 -10.49 -7.53 0.43
N VAL A 77 -9.94 -6.33 0.24
CA VAL A 77 -9.20 -5.60 1.26
C VAL A 77 -9.53 -4.11 1.18
N SER A 78 -9.62 -3.45 2.33
CA SER A 78 -9.82 -1.99 2.39
C SER A 78 -8.49 -1.31 2.74
N ASP A 79 -8.24 -0.16 2.11
CA ASP A 79 -7.12 0.72 2.45
C ASP A 79 -7.46 1.60 3.67
N HIS A 80 -6.55 2.51 4.01
CA HIS A 80 -6.73 3.47 5.11
C HIS A 80 -7.89 4.45 4.88
N ASP A 81 -8.19 4.76 3.61
CA ASP A 81 -9.26 5.68 3.21
C ASP A 81 -10.62 4.97 3.10
N LEU A 82 -10.71 3.73 3.61
CA LEU A 82 -11.88 2.88 3.59
C LEU A 82 -12.35 2.52 2.17
N LYS A 83 -11.50 2.71 1.17
CA LYS A 83 -11.76 2.24 -0.19
C LYS A 83 -11.48 0.74 -0.25
N THR A 84 -12.44 0.00 -0.79
CA THR A 84 -12.38 -1.45 -0.87
C THR A 84 -11.97 -1.89 -2.26
N TYR A 85 -11.02 -2.81 -2.33
CA TYR A 85 -10.52 -3.43 -3.55
C TYR A 85 -10.80 -4.91 -3.56
N SER A 86 -11.06 -5.47 -4.74
CA SER A 86 -11.12 -6.91 -4.97
C SER A 86 -9.73 -7.46 -5.26
N VAL A 87 -9.36 -8.55 -4.58
CA VAL A 87 -8.09 -9.24 -4.82
C VAL A 87 -8.27 -10.16 -6.02
N THR A 88 -7.62 -9.82 -7.13
CA THR A 88 -7.83 -10.46 -8.45
C THR A 88 -6.63 -11.25 -8.93
N SER A 89 -5.45 -11.01 -8.36
CA SER A 89 -4.20 -11.60 -8.81
C SER A 89 -3.20 -11.76 -7.67
N ILE A 90 -2.25 -12.67 -7.87
CA ILE A 90 -1.05 -12.85 -7.06
C ILE A 90 0.13 -12.54 -7.98
N GLY A 91 0.99 -11.61 -7.57
CA GLY A 91 2.11 -11.13 -8.36
C GLY A 91 3.20 -12.18 -8.57
N ALA A 92 4.08 -11.91 -9.54
CA ALA A 92 5.30 -12.71 -9.71
C ALA A 92 6.17 -12.62 -8.45
N ASP A 93 6.79 -13.73 -8.07
CA ASP A 93 7.63 -13.86 -6.87
C ASP A 93 6.95 -13.49 -5.52
N ALA A 94 5.62 -13.31 -5.47
CA ALA A 94 4.93 -12.76 -4.30
C ALA A 94 5.21 -13.52 -2.98
N PHE A 95 5.38 -14.84 -3.08
CA PHE A 95 5.73 -15.74 -1.99
C PHE A 95 7.00 -16.54 -2.26
N HIS A 96 7.90 -16.01 -3.10
CA HIS A 96 9.16 -16.66 -3.39
C HIS A 96 10.00 -16.82 -2.11
N ASN A 97 10.60 -18.00 -1.93
CA ASN A 97 11.40 -18.41 -0.78
C ASN A 97 10.62 -18.46 0.55
N ARG A 98 9.30 -18.68 0.53
CA ARG A 98 8.51 -18.91 1.75
C ARG A 98 8.58 -20.37 2.21
N ILE A 99 9.75 -20.79 2.68
CA ILE A 99 10.06 -22.19 3.07
C ILE A 99 9.13 -22.80 4.12
N SER A 100 8.57 -21.97 5.01
CA SER A 100 7.71 -22.45 6.09
C SER A 100 6.25 -22.56 5.65
N LEU A 101 5.88 -21.98 4.51
CA LEU A 101 4.49 -21.86 4.07
C LEU A 101 4.00 -23.18 3.50
N THR A 102 3.20 -23.91 4.28
CA THR A 102 2.69 -25.24 3.93
C THR A 102 1.27 -25.24 3.37
N SER A 103 0.47 -24.21 3.64
CA SER A 103 -0.89 -24.09 3.13
C SER A 103 -1.23 -22.66 2.73
N VAL A 104 -1.95 -22.52 1.62
CA VAL A 104 -2.44 -21.24 1.12
C VAL A 104 -3.89 -21.41 0.71
N THR A 105 -4.78 -20.62 1.33
CA THR A 105 -6.18 -20.52 0.92
C THR A 105 -6.31 -19.33 -0.03
N ILE A 106 -6.60 -19.64 -1.30
CA ILE A 106 -6.79 -18.65 -2.38
C ILE A 106 -8.30 -18.50 -2.62
N PRO A 107 -8.84 -17.27 -2.63
CA PRO A 107 -10.26 -17.03 -2.89
C PRO A 107 -10.56 -17.14 -4.39
N ASN A 108 -11.81 -17.47 -4.73
CA ASN A 108 -12.26 -17.60 -6.13
C ASN A 108 -12.18 -16.29 -6.95
N SER A 109 -12.00 -15.14 -6.30
CA SER A 109 -11.81 -13.85 -6.98
C SER A 109 -10.45 -13.73 -7.66
N VAL A 110 -9.46 -14.53 -7.25
CA VAL A 110 -8.13 -14.54 -7.87
C VAL A 110 -8.22 -15.32 -9.18
N THR A 111 -7.95 -14.63 -10.28
CA THR A 111 -8.01 -15.17 -11.65
C THR A 111 -6.64 -15.35 -12.29
N SER A 112 -5.59 -14.77 -11.70
CA SER A 112 -4.23 -14.82 -12.22
C SER A 112 -3.19 -15.03 -11.12
N ILE A 113 -2.18 -15.86 -11.40
CA ILE A 113 -1.04 -16.12 -10.51
C ILE A 113 0.23 -15.91 -11.33
N GLY A 114 1.12 -15.03 -10.85
CA GLY A 114 2.36 -14.68 -11.51
C GLY A 114 3.38 -15.83 -11.52
N ALA A 115 4.39 -15.68 -12.38
CA ALA A 115 5.51 -16.62 -12.44
C ALA A 115 6.21 -16.71 -11.07
N ASP A 116 6.60 -17.92 -10.70
CA ASP A 116 7.35 -18.21 -9.47
C ASP A 116 6.73 -17.66 -8.17
N ALA A 117 5.43 -17.36 -8.19
CA ALA A 117 4.72 -16.79 -7.05
C ALA A 117 4.84 -17.63 -5.77
N PHE A 118 5.07 -18.95 -5.89
CA PHE A 118 5.20 -19.90 -4.79
C PHE A 118 6.48 -20.75 -4.86
N TYR A 119 7.54 -20.27 -5.53
CA TYR A 119 8.82 -20.98 -5.60
C TYR A 119 9.56 -20.95 -4.26
#